data_AF-A0A2K4ZPJ8-F1
#
_entry.id   AF-A0A2K4ZPJ8-F1
#
_cell.length_a   1.000
_cell.length_b   1.000
_cell.length_c   1.000
_cell.angle_alpha   90.00
_cell.angle_beta   90.00
_cell.angle_gamma   90.00
#
_symmetry.space_group_name_H-M   'P 1'
#
loop_
_entity.id
_entity.type
_entity.pdbx_description
1 polymer ?
#
loop_
_entity_poly.entity_id
_entity_poly.type
_entity_poly.pdbx_seq_one_letter_code
_entity_poly.pdbx_strand_id
1 'polypeptide(L)' 'MTQEELREAYKQRLVKEKQSYISKVINIDGSILSKFKTGKIDLYPHLFEKLEAYLMKN' A
#
# COMPACT_ATOMS: atom_id res chain seq x y z
N MET A 1 1.50 -1.84 -12.14
CA MET A 1 2.25 -2.85 -11.36
C MET A 1 1.36 -4.08 -11.15
N THR A 2 1.93 -5.23 -10.78
CA THR A 2 1.17 -6.38 -10.27
C THR A 2 0.92 -6.24 -8.76
N GLN A 3 0.03 -7.07 -8.18
CA GLN A 3 -0.19 -7.12 -6.72
C GLN A 3 1.11 -7.36 -5.95
N GLU A 4 2.00 -8.19 -6.49
CA GLU A 4 3.27 -8.53 -5.85
C GLU A 4 4.30 -7.40 -5.98
N GLU A 5 4.43 -6.80 -7.15
CA GLU A 5 5.28 -5.62 -7.35
C GLU A 5 4.87 -4.46 -6.45
N LEU A 6 3.56 -4.19 -6.35
CA LEU A 6 3.03 -3.14 -5.48
C LEU A 6 3.30 -3.44 -4.00
N ARG A 7 3.23 -4.72 -3.60
CA ARG A 7 3.52 -5.17 -2.24
C ARG A 7 4.97 -4.94 -1.87
N GLU A 8 5.90 -5.26 -2.77
CA GLU A 8 7.33 -5.02 -2.55
C GLU A 8 7.65 -3.52 -2.50
N ALA A 9 7.12 -2.72 -3.43
CA ALA A 9 7.27 -1.26 -3.40
C ALA A 9 6.70 -0.66 -2.10
N TYR A 10 5.56 -1.16 -1.64
CA TYR A 10 4.97 -0.75 -0.38
C TYR A 10 5.87 -1.06 0.82
N LYS A 11 6.45 -2.28 0.89
CA LYS A 11 7.41 -2.65 1.94
C LYS A 11 8.62 -1.72 1.96
N GLN A 12 9.15 -1.35 0.79
CA GLN A 12 10.28 -0.41 0.69
C GLN A 12 9.91 0.99 1.19
N ARG A 13 8.71 1.49 0.86
CA ARG A 13 8.24 2.79 1.36
C ARG A 13 8.12 2.83 2.88
N LEU A 14 7.72 1.71 3.50
CA LEU A 14 7.60 1.60 4.96
C LEU A 14 8.92 1.75 5.72
N VAL A 15 10.08 1.65 5.05
CA VAL A 15 11.39 1.97 5.66
C VAL A 15 11.53 3.47 5.93
N LYS A 16 10.93 4.32 5.06
CA LYS A 16 11.02 5.78 5.14
C LYS A 16 9.81 6.40 5.83
N GLU A 17 8.63 5.80 5.69
CA GLU A 17 7.36 6.37 6.12
C GLU A 17 6.55 5.42 6.98
N LYS A 18 5.81 5.96 7.95
CA LYS A 18 4.94 5.17 8.81
C LYS A 18 3.67 4.77 8.06
N GLN A 19 3.26 3.52 8.16
CA GLN A 19 2.01 3.00 7.60
C GLN A 19 0.78 3.84 7.99
N SER A 20 0.73 4.37 9.22
CA SER A 20 -0.37 5.23 9.69
C SER A 20 -0.45 6.56 8.94
N TYR A 21 0.67 7.09 8.46
CA TYR A 21 0.68 8.27 7.60
C TYR A 21 0.12 7.94 6.22
N ILE A 22 0.64 6.87 5.59
CA ILE A 22 0.19 6.41 4.28
C ILE A 22 -1.32 6.16 4.29
N SER A 23 -1.80 5.39 5.28
CA SER A 23 -3.22 5.08 5.52
C SER A 23 -4.10 6.33 5.56
N LYS A 24 -3.65 7.39 6.25
CA LYS A 24 -4.35 8.68 6.29
C LYS A 24 -4.35 9.39 4.94
N VAL A 25 -3.22 9.40 4.23
CA VAL A 25 -3.08 10.12 2.95
C VAL A 25 -3.96 9.49 1.86
N ILE A 26 -3.96 8.16 1.74
CA ILE A 26 -4.71 7.45 0.69
C ILE A 26 -6.14 7.08 1.11
N ASN A 27 -6.50 7.38 2.36
CA ASN A 27 -7.77 7.02 2.98
C ASN A 27 -8.08 5.52 2.81
N ILE A 28 -7.14 4.68 3.26
CA ILE A 28 -7.27 3.22 3.33
C ILE A 28 -7.02 2.78 4.76
N ASP A 29 -7.84 1.87 5.26
CA ASP A 29 -7.68 1.33 6.61
C ASP A 29 -6.32 0.64 6.79
N GLY A 30 -5.63 0.98 7.88
CA GLY A 30 -4.29 0.44 8.17
C GLY A 30 -4.26 -1.08 8.32
N SER A 31 -5.36 -1.71 8.75
CA SER A 31 -5.45 -3.17 8.83
C SER A 31 -5.45 -3.82 7.44
N ILE A 32 -6.08 -3.17 6.44
CA ILE A 32 -6.06 -3.64 5.04
C ILE A 32 -4.63 -3.60 4.51
N LEU A 33 -3.92 -2.48 4.71
CA LEU A 33 -2.51 -2.37 4.31
C LEU A 33 -1.60 -3.39 5.02
N SER A 34 -1.86 -3.67 6.30
CA SER A 34 -1.12 -4.69 7.04
C SER A 34 -1.34 -6.11 6.49
N LYS A 35 -2.60 -6.46 6.18
CA LYS A 35 -2.95 -7.74 5.56
C LYS A 35 -2.35 -7.86 4.16
N PHE A 36 -2.40 -6.78 3.37
CA PHE A 36 -1.79 -6.73 2.05
C PHE A 36 -0.26 -6.93 2.12
N LYS A 37 0.42 -6.19 3.01
CA LYS A 37 1.87 -6.32 3.25
C LYS A 37 2.31 -7.74 3.59
N THR A 38 1.50 -8.43 4.39
CA THR A 38 1.78 -9.81 4.84
C THR A 38 1.36 -10.87 3.82
N GLY A 39 0.80 -10.48 2.66
CA GLY A 39 0.35 -11.40 1.63
C GLY A 39 -0.94 -12.15 2.00
N LYS A 40 -1.65 -11.74 3.06
CA LYS A 40 -2.91 -12.38 3.48
C LYS A 40 -4.07 -12.05 2.54
N ILE A 41 -4.00 -10.90 1.87
CA ILE A 41 -5.00 -10.45 0.90
C ILE A 41 -4.30 -9.79 -0.28
N ASP A 42 -5.01 -9.74 -1.39
CA ASP A 42 -4.78 -8.80 -2.48
C ASP A 42 -5.71 -7.59 -2.33
N LEU A 43 -5.29 -6.46 -2.88
CA LEU A 43 -6.09 -5.25 -2.87
C LEU A 43 -7.15 -5.29 -3.98
N TYR A 44 -8.36 -4.86 -3.64
CA TYR A 44 -9.36 -4.53 -4.65
C TYR A 44 -8.83 -3.45 -5.61
N PRO A 45 -9.27 -3.42 -6.89
CA PRO A 45 -8.73 -2.51 -7.90
C PRO A 45 -8.66 -1.04 -7.47
N HIS A 46 -9.71 -0.52 -6.82
CA HIS A 46 -9.75 0.87 -6.34
C HIS A 46 -8.74 1.17 -5.20
N LEU A 47 -8.40 0.17 -4.38
CA LEU A 47 -7.38 0.31 -3.32
C LEU A 47 -5.97 0.16 -3.89
N PHE A 48 -5.83 -0.73 -4.87
CA PHE A 48 -4.61 -0.93 -5.62
C PHE A 48 -4.19 0.37 -6.31
N GLU A 49 -5.08 0.99 -7.09
CA GLU A 49 -4.82 2.25 -7.79
C GLU A 49 -4.44 3.39 -6.83
N LYS A 50 -5.11 3.48 -5.67
CA LYS A 50 -4.79 4.48 -4.65
C LYS A 50 -3.38 4.31 -4.08
N LEU A 51 -3.00 3.09 -3.74
CA LEU A 51 -1.68 2.81 -3.19
C LEU A 51 -0.60 2.94 -4.28
N GLU A 52 -0.86 2.46 -5.49
CA GLU A 52 0.03 2.62 -6.65
C GLU A 52 0.28 4.09 -6.95
N ALA A 53 -0.77 4.90 -7.07
CA ALA A 53 -0.66 6.33 -7.28
C ALA A 53 0.19 6.98 -6.18
N TYR A 54 -0.03 6.64 -4.91
CA TYR A 54 0.76 7.18 -3.81
C TYR A 54 2.25 6.80 -3.86
N LEU A 55 2.55 5.57 -4.24
CA LEU A 55 3.93 5.10 -4.36
C LEU A 55 4.65 5.73 -5.56
N MET A 56 3.93 5.95 -6.67
CA MET A 56 4.45 6.57 -7.90
C MET A 56 4.49 8.10 -7.87
N LYS A 57 3.75 8.76 -6.97
CA LYS A 57 3.66 10.24 -6.92
C LYS A 57 4.89 10.92 -6.29
N ASN A 58 6.08 10.33 -6.39
CA ASN A 58 7.36 10.92 -5.99
C ASN A 58 8.49 10.37 -6.86
#